data_AF-A0AA43EIC0-F1
#
_entry.id   AF-A0AA43EIC0-F1
#
_cell.length_a   1.000
_cell.length_b   1.000
_cell.length_c   1.000
_cell.angle_alpha   90.00
_cell.angle_beta   90.00
_cell.angle_gamma   90.00
#
_symmetry.space_group_name_H-M   'P 1'
#
loop_
_entity.id
_entity.type
_entity.pdbx_description
1 polymer ?
#
loop_
_entity_poly.entity_id
_entity_poly.type
_entity_poly.pdbx_seq_one_letter_code
_entity_poly.pdbx_strand_id
1 'polypeptide(L)'
;MKAVIAFLLVMMMAVPVLAGAPADGTYKSSDIGGLMYPGRYSESWFPTKLSVDNTLHEQSWDGATLGTQWQWYCPWVVNAPTLLVNTVNGSGNGQKIWTVTYTGGTCWLDGGGPWAGGDPTYTASILTWTAVVTETYSNFAEVGTVRTHAASAQFNNYPDGCMSLQIENTEKIGDTDSGTLPAGYPNFWYWAPCADIGTTGPGEWGDVDSITFTIQGCTIATEQKSWGAVKSLYKK
;
A
#
# COMPACT_ATOMS: atom_id res chain seq x y z
N MET A 1 0.50 54.97 -0.95
CA MET A 1 1.61 53.99 -1.11
C MET A 1 1.46 52.74 -0.24
N LYS A 2 1.12 52.82 1.05
CA LYS A 2 0.93 51.62 1.91
C LYS A 2 -0.21 50.67 1.46
N ALA A 3 -1.30 51.20 0.93
CA ALA A 3 -2.44 50.39 0.44
C ALA A 3 -2.13 49.63 -0.87
N VAL A 4 -1.18 50.11 -1.69
CA VAL A 4 -0.80 49.48 -2.96
C VAL A 4 0.13 48.27 -2.74
N ILE A 5 0.97 48.33 -1.70
CA ILE A 5 1.85 47.22 -1.30
C ILE A 5 1.05 46.05 -0.70
N ALA A 6 -0.01 46.34 0.06
CA ALA A 6 -0.89 45.31 0.63
C ALA A 6 -1.64 44.51 -0.45
N PHE A 7 -2.06 45.16 -1.54
CA PHE A 7 -2.80 44.48 -2.63
C PHE A 7 -1.89 43.59 -3.49
N LEU A 8 -0.62 43.97 -3.67
CA LEU A 8 0.39 43.16 -4.38
C LEU A 8 0.81 41.92 -3.58
N LEU A 9 0.85 41.99 -2.25
CA LEU A 9 1.17 40.84 -1.39
C LEU A 9 0.06 39.78 -1.38
N VAL A 10 -1.22 40.20 -1.45
CA VAL A 10 -2.37 39.28 -1.46
C VAL A 10 -2.50 38.54 -2.81
N MET A 11 -2.13 39.16 -3.94
CA MET A 11 -2.12 38.49 -5.25
C MET A 11 -1.00 37.46 -5.43
N MET A 12 0.11 37.56 -4.69
CA MET A 12 1.19 36.55 -4.73
C MET A 12 0.87 35.27 -3.96
N MET A 13 -0.18 35.25 -3.12
CA MET A 13 -0.54 34.09 -2.31
C MET A 13 -1.54 33.13 -2.97
N ALA A 14 -2.00 33.44 -4.19
CA ALA A 14 -2.91 32.59 -4.97
C ALA A 14 -2.21 31.98 -6.19
N VAL A 15 -0.97 31.51 -6.02
CA VAL A 15 -0.40 30.57 -7.00
C VAL A 15 -1.18 29.27 -6.81
N PRO A 16 -1.95 28.78 -7.80
CA PRO A 16 -2.48 27.44 -7.72
C PRO A 16 -1.28 26.51 -7.51
N VAL A 17 -1.25 25.80 -6.38
CA VAL A 17 -0.33 24.67 -6.21
C VAL A 17 -0.68 23.74 -7.36
N LEU A 18 0.18 23.72 -8.37
CA LEU A 18 0.00 22.85 -9.52
C LEU A 18 0.01 21.44 -8.97
N ALA A 19 -1.08 20.71 -9.25
CA ALA A 19 -1.17 19.30 -8.99
C ALA A 19 0.07 18.62 -9.57
N GLY A 20 0.79 17.88 -8.74
CA GLY A 20 2.14 17.46 -8.97
C GLY A 20 2.29 15.98 -8.75
N ALA A 21 2.69 15.30 -9.82
CA ALA A 21 2.90 13.86 -9.88
C ALA A 21 3.82 13.38 -8.77
N PRO A 22 3.61 12.15 -8.26
CA PRO A 22 4.54 11.61 -7.28
C PRO A 22 5.94 11.56 -7.89
N ALA A 23 6.94 11.87 -7.09
CA ALA A 23 8.32 11.86 -7.55
C ALA A 23 8.72 10.44 -7.98
N ASP A 24 9.41 10.35 -9.13
CA ASP A 24 10.02 9.10 -9.55
C ASP A 24 11.14 8.73 -8.57
N GLY A 25 11.22 7.46 -8.19
CA GLY A 25 12.22 6.98 -7.26
C GLY A 25 11.95 5.57 -6.74
N THR A 26 12.95 5.04 -6.04
CA THR A 26 12.81 3.82 -5.25
C THR A 26 12.82 4.19 -3.77
N TYR A 27 11.70 3.94 -3.10
CA TYR A 27 11.47 4.24 -1.70
C TYR A 27 11.52 2.96 -0.91
N LYS A 28 12.31 2.96 0.17
CA LYS A 28 12.47 1.80 1.04
C LYS A 28 11.95 2.13 2.43
N SER A 29 11.48 1.11 3.12
CA SER A 29 11.15 1.20 4.55
C SER A 29 12.39 1.41 5.42
N SER A 30 12.18 1.99 6.60
CA SER A 30 13.25 2.39 7.51
C SER A 30 14.01 1.22 8.13
N ASP A 31 13.38 0.06 8.30
CA ASP A 31 14.01 -1.18 8.78
C ASP A 31 15.08 -1.71 7.81
N ILE A 32 14.97 -1.38 6.51
CA ILE A 32 15.98 -1.67 5.47
C ILE A 32 16.74 -0.43 4.99
N GLY A 33 16.77 0.63 5.80
CA GLY A 33 17.61 1.81 5.60
C GLY A 33 17.03 2.90 4.69
N GLY A 34 15.72 2.90 4.46
CA GLY A 34 15.03 3.97 3.76
C GLY A 34 14.34 5.00 4.67
N LEU A 35 13.36 5.73 4.11
CA LEU A 35 12.63 6.82 4.78
C LEU A 35 11.14 6.52 4.97
N MET A 36 10.64 5.47 4.31
CA MET A 36 9.25 5.05 4.43
C MET A 36 9.07 4.28 5.74
N TYR A 37 7.89 4.34 6.34
CA TYR A 37 7.60 3.49 7.49
C TYR A 37 7.37 2.04 7.04
N PRO A 38 7.80 1.03 7.84
CA PRO A 38 7.26 -0.32 7.72
C PRO A 38 5.76 -0.30 8.01
N GLY A 39 5.10 -1.44 7.90
CA GLY A 39 3.66 -1.49 8.03
C GLY A 39 3.16 -2.60 8.93
N ARG A 40 1.84 -2.71 8.93
CA ARG A 40 1.08 -3.79 9.51
C ARG A 40 0.01 -4.20 8.53
N TYR A 41 -0.38 -5.47 8.59
CA TYR A 41 -1.44 -6.01 7.77
C TYR A 41 -2.50 -6.70 8.61
N SER A 42 -3.68 -6.80 8.02
CA SER A 42 -4.66 -7.82 8.33
C SER A 42 -5.12 -8.49 7.03
N GLU A 43 -5.47 -9.77 7.13
CA GLU A 43 -6.14 -10.50 6.06
C GLU A 43 -7.41 -11.12 6.61
N SER A 44 -8.55 -10.76 6.02
CA SER A 44 -9.87 -11.28 6.39
C SER A 44 -10.13 -12.61 5.70
N TRP A 45 -10.74 -13.56 6.40
CA TRP A 45 -10.97 -14.92 5.92
C TRP A 45 -12.42 -15.15 5.48
N PHE A 46 -12.61 -15.68 4.27
CA PHE A 46 -13.93 -15.96 3.70
C PHE A 46 -13.95 -17.31 2.97
N PRO A 47 -14.29 -18.44 3.63
CA PRO A 47 -14.62 -18.60 5.05
C PRO A 47 -13.42 -18.96 5.94
N THR A 48 -12.23 -19.21 5.37
CA THR A 48 -11.08 -19.76 6.08
C THR A 48 -9.77 -19.13 5.60
N LYS A 49 -8.64 -19.54 6.19
CA LYS A 49 -7.32 -19.15 5.72
C LYS A 49 -7.10 -19.64 4.28
N LEU A 50 -6.39 -18.84 3.47
CA LEU A 50 -6.03 -19.19 2.09
C LEU A 50 -7.24 -19.63 1.24
N SER A 51 -8.35 -18.89 1.32
CA SER A 51 -9.53 -19.10 0.46
C SER A 51 -9.76 -17.93 -0.50
N VAL A 52 -10.53 -18.20 -1.55
CA VAL A 52 -11.09 -17.16 -2.44
C VAL A 52 -11.79 -16.10 -1.60
N ASP A 53 -11.78 -14.87 -2.06
CA ASP A 53 -12.40 -13.70 -1.42
C ASP A 53 -11.68 -13.19 -0.16
N ASN A 54 -10.67 -13.90 0.36
CA ASN A 54 -9.83 -13.38 1.45
C ASN A 54 -9.28 -12.02 1.06
N THR A 55 -9.41 -11.05 1.95
CA THR A 55 -9.21 -9.64 1.64
C THR A 55 -8.10 -9.06 2.51
N LEU A 56 -7.13 -8.43 1.86
CA LEU A 56 -5.96 -7.87 2.51
C LEU A 56 -6.16 -6.38 2.82
N HIS A 57 -5.57 -5.93 3.92
CA HIS A 57 -5.51 -4.53 4.28
C HIS A 57 -4.20 -4.24 5.00
N GLU A 58 -3.39 -3.36 4.42
CA GLU A 58 -2.05 -3.03 4.86
C GLU A 58 -1.91 -1.53 5.04
N GLN A 59 -1.27 -1.11 6.12
CA GLN A 59 -1.04 0.30 6.44
C GLN A 59 0.37 0.50 6.98
N SER A 60 1.01 1.59 6.57
CA SER A 60 2.20 2.13 7.24
C SER A 60 1.98 2.27 8.75
N TRP A 61 3.02 2.04 9.53
CA TRP A 61 2.99 2.10 10.99
C TRP A 61 4.17 2.91 11.52
N ASP A 62 3.89 4.04 12.17
CA ASP A 62 4.92 4.93 12.74
C ASP A 62 5.28 4.60 14.21
N GLY A 63 4.71 3.53 14.76
CA GLY A 63 4.82 3.16 16.18
C GLY A 63 3.65 3.64 17.04
N ALA A 64 2.75 4.48 16.52
CA ALA A 64 1.60 5.01 17.24
C ALA A 64 0.31 5.10 16.39
N THR A 65 0.41 5.45 15.11
CA THR A 65 -0.71 5.66 14.19
C THR A 65 -0.52 4.86 12.90
N LEU A 66 -1.59 4.20 12.45
CA LEU A 66 -1.65 3.49 11.18
C LEU A 66 -1.95 4.45 10.03
N GLY A 67 -1.41 4.15 8.85
CA GLY A 67 -1.80 4.79 7.59
C GLY A 67 -1.33 6.23 7.46
N THR A 68 -0.21 6.61 8.08
CA THR A 68 0.33 7.98 8.01
C THR A 68 1.11 8.26 6.73
N GLN A 69 1.57 7.23 6.01
CA GLN A 69 2.30 7.40 4.74
C GLN A 69 1.66 6.63 3.60
N TRP A 70 1.35 5.35 3.79
CA TRP A 70 0.82 4.49 2.74
C TRP A 70 -0.23 3.54 3.28
N GLN A 71 -1.11 3.09 2.38
CA GLN A 71 -2.13 2.09 2.63
C GLN A 71 -2.41 1.30 1.34
N TRP A 72 -2.49 -0.02 1.46
CA TRP A 72 -2.99 -0.91 0.41
C TRP A 72 -4.21 -1.61 0.97
N TYR A 73 -5.35 -1.43 0.32
CA TYR A 73 -6.60 -1.92 0.88
C TYR A 73 -7.41 -2.62 -0.18
N CYS A 74 -8.04 -3.70 0.27
CA CYS A 74 -9.03 -4.43 -0.49
C CYS A 74 -8.57 -5.12 -1.78
N PRO A 75 -7.30 -5.55 -1.96
CA PRO A 75 -7.07 -6.64 -2.90
C PRO A 75 -7.61 -7.93 -2.27
N TRP A 76 -8.29 -8.75 -3.07
CA TRP A 76 -8.87 -10.02 -2.62
C TRP A 76 -8.41 -11.20 -3.46
N VAL A 77 -8.35 -12.38 -2.83
CA VAL A 77 -7.94 -13.62 -3.49
C VAL A 77 -8.93 -13.98 -4.59
N VAL A 78 -8.48 -13.96 -5.85
CA VAL A 78 -9.35 -14.17 -7.03
C VAL A 78 -9.58 -15.63 -7.37
N ASN A 79 -8.61 -16.49 -7.07
CA ASN A 79 -8.64 -17.92 -7.36
C ASN A 79 -8.12 -18.69 -6.15
N ALA A 80 -8.54 -19.96 -6.02
CA ALA A 80 -8.03 -20.83 -4.96
C ALA A 80 -6.49 -20.87 -4.96
N PRO A 81 -5.83 -20.63 -3.82
CA PRO A 81 -4.38 -20.71 -3.71
C PRO A 81 -3.80 -22.04 -4.19
N THR A 82 -2.64 -21.97 -4.83
CA THR A 82 -1.96 -23.16 -5.38
C THR A 82 -0.87 -23.62 -4.43
N LEU A 83 -0.93 -24.87 -3.98
CA LEU A 83 0.13 -25.51 -3.20
C LEU A 83 1.31 -25.87 -4.12
N LEU A 84 2.47 -25.24 -3.91
CA LEU A 84 3.69 -25.51 -4.68
C LEU A 84 4.52 -26.62 -4.06
N VAL A 85 4.66 -26.60 -2.73
CA VAL A 85 5.53 -27.51 -1.99
C VAL A 85 4.84 -27.95 -0.71
N ASN A 86 4.95 -29.23 -0.37
CA ASN A 86 4.55 -29.76 0.92
C ASN A 86 5.62 -30.76 1.42
N THR A 87 6.35 -30.36 2.47
CA THR A 87 7.37 -31.19 3.12
C THR A 87 6.92 -31.69 4.49
N VAL A 88 5.66 -31.49 4.88
CA VAL A 88 5.12 -31.96 6.16
C VAL A 88 5.16 -33.48 6.20
N ASN A 89 5.95 -34.03 7.12
CA ASN A 89 6.19 -35.46 7.25
C ASN A 89 5.09 -36.17 8.07
N GLY A 90 5.22 -37.48 8.25
CA GLY A 90 4.28 -38.30 9.03
C GLY A 90 4.16 -37.93 10.52
N SER A 91 5.07 -37.11 11.04
CA SER A 91 5.01 -36.53 12.39
C SER A 91 4.43 -35.11 12.40
N GLY A 92 3.98 -34.59 11.27
CA GLY A 92 3.39 -33.25 11.17
C GLY A 92 4.38 -32.10 11.21
N ASN A 93 5.68 -32.36 10.95
CA ASN A 93 6.71 -31.32 10.90
C ASN A 93 7.14 -31.06 9.45
N GLY A 94 7.30 -29.80 9.07
CA GLY A 94 7.73 -29.40 7.73
C GLY A 94 7.12 -28.07 7.31
N GLN A 95 7.02 -27.85 6.00
CA GLN A 95 6.49 -26.61 5.45
C GLN A 95 5.50 -26.86 4.33
N LYS A 96 4.56 -25.92 4.17
CA LYS A 96 3.74 -25.77 2.96
C LYS A 96 4.05 -24.42 2.33
N ILE A 97 4.29 -24.41 1.02
CA ILE A 97 4.52 -23.18 0.26
C ILE A 97 3.40 -23.03 -0.75
N TRP A 98 2.73 -21.89 -0.71
CA TRP A 98 1.58 -21.57 -1.54
C TRP A 98 1.89 -20.37 -2.44
N THR A 99 1.23 -20.32 -3.59
CA THR A 99 1.08 -19.08 -4.36
C THR A 99 -0.36 -18.62 -4.31
N VAL A 100 -0.55 -17.33 -4.01
CA VAL A 100 -1.84 -16.65 -3.90
C VAL A 100 -1.85 -15.50 -4.90
N THR A 101 -2.94 -15.33 -5.63
CA THR A 101 -3.14 -14.19 -6.53
C THR A 101 -4.33 -13.38 -6.04
N TYR A 102 -4.14 -12.07 -5.92
CA TYR A 102 -5.19 -11.14 -5.56
C TYR A 102 -5.54 -10.26 -6.77
N THR A 103 -6.75 -9.72 -6.75
CA THR A 103 -7.23 -8.75 -7.74
C THR A 103 -7.99 -7.61 -7.07
N GLY A 104 -8.23 -6.55 -7.82
CA GLY A 104 -8.85 -5.32 -7.33
C GLY A 104 -8.06 -4.66 -6.21
N GLY A 105 -8.72 -3.76 -5.48
CA GLY A 105 -8.13 -2.98 -4.41
C GLY A 105 -7.48 -1.67 -4.88
N THR A 106 -6.96 -0.93 -3.91
CA THR A 106 -6.45 0.42 -4.10
C THR A 106 -5.22 0.66 -3.23
N CYS A 107 -4.27 1.41 -3.76
CA CYS A 107 -3.18 2.01 -3.01
C CYS A 107 -3.50 3.48 -2.74
N TRP A 108 -3.20 3.94 -1.54
CA TRP A 108 -3.18 5.35 -1.17
C TRP A 108 -1.81 5.70 -0.61
N LEU A 109 -1.29 6.86 -1.01
CA LEU A 109 -0.06 7.44 -0.50
C LEU A 109 -0.29 8.89 -0.06
N ASP A 110 0.31 9.28 1.06
CA ASP A 110 0.32 10.64 1.57
C ASP A 110 1.14 11.57 0.67
N GLY A 111 0.62 12.75 0.36
CA GLY A 111 1.30 13.75 -0.47
C GLY A 111 2.53 14.39 0.17
N GLY A 112 2.64 14.33 1.50
CA GLY A 112 3.81 14.75 2.27
C GLY A 112 4.85 13.65 2.48
N GLY A 113 4.63 12.45 1.93
CA GLY A 113 5.54 11.32 2.03
C GLY A 113 6.86 11.51 1.25
N PRO A 114 7.77 10.52 1.29
CA PRO A 114 9.05 10.56 0.59
C PRO A 114 8.96 10.77 -0.94
N TRP A 115 7.82 10.44 -1.54
CA TRP A 115 7.48 10.61 -2.96
C TRP A 115 6.73 11.92 -3.26
N ALA A 116 6.69 12.86 -2.31
CA ALA A 116 6.02 14.14 -2.48
C ALA A 116 6.41 14.82 -3.79
N GLY A 117 5.40 15.21 -4.56
CA GLY A 117 5.60 15.92 -5.82
C GLY A 117 4.60 17.06 -6.09
N GLY A 118 3.65 17.30 -5.19
CA GLY A 118 2.81 18.50 -5.18
C GLY A 118 1.35 18.25 -4.81
N ASP A 119 0.84 17.06 -5.05
CA ASP A 119 -0.53 16.68 -4.65
C ASP A 119 -0.62 16.38 -3.15
N PRO A 120 -1.79 16.62 -2.52
CA PRO A 120 -2.01 16.29 -1.12
C PRO A 120 -2.05 14.78 -0.85
N THR A 121 -2.42 13.98 -1.86
CA THR A 121 -2.51 12.51 -1.77
C THR A 121 -2.38 11.90 -3.16
N TYR A 122 -1.88 10.67 -3.25
CA TYR A 122 -1.86 9.88 -4.46
C TYR A 122 -2.70 8.62 -4.27
N THR A 123 -3.55 8.29 -5.23
CA THR A 123 -4.30 7.02 -5.24
C THR A 123 -3.94 6.23 -6.47
N ALA A 124 -3.84 4.92 -6.36
CA ALA A 124 -3.56 4.03 -7.48
C ALA A 124 -4.46 2.80 -7.48
N SER A 125 -4.87 2.36 -8.66
CA SER A 125 -5.62 1.12 -8.84
C SER A 125 -4.65 -0.05 -8.95
N ILE A 126 -4.84 -1.11 -8.16
CA ILE A 126 -3.99 -2.30 -8.20
C ILE A 126 -4.25 -3.05 -9.50
N LEU A 127 -3.18 -3.38 -10.24
CA LEU A 127 -3.23 -4.12 -11.50
C LEU A 127 -2.95 -5.61 -11.28
N THR A 128 -1.89 -5.91 -10.52
CA THR A 128 -1.48 -7.28 -10.19
C THR A 128 -1.07 -7.34 -8.73
N TRP A 129 -1.37 -8.45 -8.07
CA TRP A 129 -0.82 -8.75 -6.76
C TRP A 129 -0.66 -10.26 -6.60
N THR A 130 0.55 -10.70 -6.30
CA THR A 130 0.86 -12.11 -6.04
C THR A 130 1.64 -12.24 -4.75
N ALA A 131 1.33 -13.27 -3.97
CA ALA A 131 2.06 -13.61 -2.76
C ALA A 131 2.58 -15.05 -2.83
N VAL A 132 3.79 -15.26 -2.32
CA VAL A 132 4.29 -16.59 -1.94
C VAL A 132 4.18 -16.70 -0.42
N VAL A 133 3.40 -17.65 0.06
CA VAL A 133 3.12 -17.86 1.50
C VAL A 133 3.80 -19.15 1.94
N THR A 134 4.71 -19.06 2.92
CA THR A 134 5.39 -20.20 3.52
C THR A 134 4.86 -20.42 4.93
N GLU A 135 4.13 -21.52 5.12
CA GLU A 135 3.65 -21.97 6.42
C GLU A 135 4.59 -23.04 6.98
N THR A 136 5.04 -22.85 8.22
CA THR A 136 5.85 -23.84 8.94
C THR A 136 4.98 -24.57 9.95
N TYR A 137 5.09 -25.89 9.98
CA TYR A 137 4.30 -26.76 10.84
C TYR A 137 5.19 -27.52 11.83
N SER A 138 4.69 -27.69 13.05
CA SER A 138 5.20 -28.65 14.03
C SER A 138 4.05 -29.41 14.67
N ASN A 139 4.18 -30.75 14.75
CA ASN A 139 3.14 -31.64 15.29
C ASN A 139 1.73 -31.37 14.70
N PHE A 140 1.65 -31.15 13.38
CA PHE A 140 0.43 -30.83 12.63
C PHE A 140 -0.22 -29.47 12.97
N ALA A 141 0.42 -28.64 13.80
CA ALA A 141 0.02 -27.27 14.07
C ALA A 141 0.89 -26.30 13.28
N GLU A 142 0.29 -25.25 12.70
CA GLU A 142 1.04 -24.13 12.16
C GLU A 142 1.75 -23.39 13.31
N VAL A 143 3.05 -23.15 13.15
CA VAL A 143 3.87 -22.43 14.15
C VAL A 143 4.47 -21.14 13.60
N GLY A 144 4.30 -20.86 12.32
CA GLY A 144 4.73 -19.60 11.71
C GLY A 144 4.33 -19.51 10.25
N THR A 145 4.04 -18.29 9.80
CA THR A 145 3.74 -17.98 8.40
C THR A 145 4.53 -16.74 8.00
N VAL A 146 5.25 -16.83 6.89
CA VAL A 146 5.89 -15.67 6.24
C VAL A 146 5.38 -15.55 4.82
N ARG A 147 5.29 -14.32 4.32
CA ARG A 147 4.79 -14.02 2.98
C ARG A 147 5.76 -13.08 2.28
N THR A 148 5.93 -13.28 0.98
CA THR A 148 6.58 -12.30 0.10
C THR A 148 5.58 -11.88 -0.94
N HIS A 149 5.26 -10.59 -0.98
CA HIS A 149 4.29 -10.04 -1.92
C HIS A 149 5.01 -9.28 -3.03
N ALA A 150 4.41 -9.30 -4.21
CA ALA A 150 4.77 -8.45 -5.34
C ALA A 150 3.48 -7.89 -5.95
N ALA A 151 3.37 -6.57 -5.96
CA ALA A 151 2.20 -5.87 -6.47
C ALA A 151 2.58 -4.76 -7.45
N SER A 152 1.72 -4.51 -8.43
CA SER A 152 1.81 -3.36 -9.32
C SER A 152 0.50 -2.57 -9.29
N ALA A 153 0.61 -1.25 -9.35
CA ALA A 153 -0.54 -0.35 -9.38
C ALA A 153 -0.31 0.82 -10.34
N GLN A 154 -1.40 1.37 -10.89
CA GLN A 154 -1.39 2.56 -11.74
C GLN A 154 -1.97 3.75 -10.99
N PHE A 155 -1.21 4.84 -10.88
CA PHE A 155 -1.70 6.06 -10.25
C PHE A 155 -2.87 6.66 -11.03
N ASN A 156 -3.95 6.93 -10.33
CA ASN A 156 -5.16 7.54 -10.88
C ASN A 156 -4.86 9.00 -11.27
N ASN A 157 -5.40 9.45 -12.41
CA ASN A 157 -5.22 10.82 -12.95
C ASN A 157 -3.80 11.15 -13.46
N TYR A 158 -2.93 10.15 -13.62
CA TYR A 158 -1.59 10.30 -14.18
C TYR A 158 -1.42 9.52 -15.48
N PRO A 159 -0.45 9.88 -16.35
CA PRO A 159 -0.23 9.19 -17.62
C PRO A 159 -0.01 7.69 -17.47
N ASP A 160 -0.39 6.94 -18.50
CA ASP A 160 -0.12 5.51 -18.62
C ASP A 160 1.39 5.26 -18.54
N GLY A 161 1.84 4.67 -17.43
CA GLY A 161 3.26 4.48 -17.11
C GLY A 161 3.64 4.93 -15.71
N CYS A 162 2.86 5.81 -15.07
CA CYS A 162 3.03 6.20 -13.66
C CYS A 162 2.61 5.04 -12.75
N MET A 163 3.56 4.15 -12.50
CA MET A 163 3.32 2.87 -11.84
C MET A 163 4.05 2.80 -10.50
N SER A 164 3.42 2.14 -9.53
CA SER A 164 4.09 1.69 -8.31
C SER A 164 4.32 0.19 -8.40
N LEU A 165 5.58 -0.25 -8.24
CA LEU A 165 5.92 -1.63 -7.93
C LEU A 165 6.20 -1.72 -6.42
N GLN A 166 5.46 -2.58 -5.73
CA GLN A 166 5.66 -2.92 -4.32
C GLN A 166 6.24 -4.33 -4.21
N ILE A 167 7.30 -4.45 -3.42
CA ILE A 167 7.78 -5.73 -2.90
C ILE A 167 7.89 -5.59 -1.40
N GLU A 168 7.36 -6.56 -0.67
CA GLU A 168 7.39 -6.58 0.79
C GLU A 168 7.47 -8.01 1.30
N ASN A 169 7.91 -8.13 2.55
CA ASN A 169 7.82 -9.36 3.30
C ASN A 169 6.92 -9.13 4.50
N THR A 170 6.14 -10.12 4.85
CA THR A 170 5.25 -10.04 6.00
C THR A 170 5.36 -11.29 6.83
N GLU A 171 5.19 -11.15 8.14
CA GLU A 171 5.10 -12.27 9.06
C GLU A 171 3.80 -12.21 9.84
N LYS A 172 3.14 -13.37 9.93
CA LYS A 172 1.95 -13.53 10.74
C LYS A 172 2.33 -13.50 12.21
N ILE A 173 1.68 -12.61 12.96
CA ILE A 173 1.83 -12.51 14.41
C ILE A 173 0.70 -13.24 15.13
N GLY A 174 -0.51 -13.23 14.57
CA GLY A 174 -1.65 -13.91 15.18
C GLY A 174 -2.85 -14.04 14.26
N ASP A 175 -3.90 -14.68 14.77
CA ASP A 175 -5.15 -14.89 14.07
C ASP A 175 -6.35 -14.98 15.03
N THR A 176 -7.53 -14.99 14.43
CA THR A 176 -8.79 -15.00 15.17
C THR A 176 -9.08 -16.32 15.89
N ASP A 177 -8.34 -17.38 15.58
CA ASP A 177 -8.39 -18.64 16.32
C ASP A 177 -7.62 -18.54 17.65
N SER A 178 -6.63 -17.65 17.72
CA SER A 178 -5.79 -17.41 18.91
C SER A 178 -6.19 -16.19 19.73
N GLY A 179 -7.01 -15.28 19.20
CA GLY A 179 -7.53 -14.14 19.96
C GLY A 179 -8.24 -13.10 19.09
N THR A 180 -8.67 -11.99 19.69
CA THR A 180 -9.21 -10.86 18.92
C THR A 180 -8.08 -10.04 18.30
N LEU A 181 -8.33 -9.41 17.15
CA LEU A 181 -7.41 -8.47 16.51
C LEU A 181 -6.92 -7.41 17.52
N PRO A 182 -5.60 -7.33 17.80
CA PRO A 182 -5.06 -6.35 18.74
C PRO A 182 -5.16 -4.92 18.21
N ALA A 183 -5.16 -3.96 19.12
CA ALA A 183 -5.07 -2.54 18.76
C ALA A 183 -3.77 -2.25 17.99
N GLY A 184 -3.85 -1.33 17.03
CA GLY A 184 -2.73 -0.96 16.19
C GLY A 184 -2.50 -1.88 14.99
N TYR A 185 -3.39 -2.82 14.69
CA TYR A 185 -3.42 -3.52 13.40
C TYR A 185 -4.57 -2.98 12.54
N PRO A 186 -4.45 -3.00 11.19
CA PRO A 186 -5.51 -2.56 10.31
C PRO A 186 -6.78 -3.40 10.50
N ASN A 187 -7.95 -2.77 10.45
CA ASN A 187 -9.23 -3.48 10.51
C ASN A 187 -9.34 -4.52 9.39
N PHE A 188 -10.19 -5.52 9.59
CA PHE A 188 -10.60 -6.46 8.56
C PHE A 188 -11.47 -5.77 7.50
N TRP A 189 -11.40 -6.26 6.28
CA TRP A 189 -12.12 -5.73 5.12
C TRP A 189 -12.90 -6.83 4.40
N TYR A 190 -14.02 -6.45 3.80
CA TYR A 190 -14.84 -7.32 2.98
C TYR A 190 -14.67 -6.96 1.50
N TRP A 191 -14.28 -7.93 0.67
CA TRP A 191 -13.93 -7.72 -0.74
C TRP A 191 -15.03 -7.02 -1.56
N ALA A 192 -16.31 -7.32 -1.33
CA ALA A 192 -17.45 -6.71 -2.01
C ALA A 192 -18.53 -6.24 -1.03
N PRO A 193 -18.59 -4.94 -0.68
CA PRO A 193 -18.35 -3.85 -1.62
C PRO A 193 -17.03 -3.12 -1.41
N CYS A 194 -15.99 -3.80 -0.92
CA CYS A 194 -14.74 -3.16 -0.51
C CYS A 194 -14.93 -2.26 0.71
N ALA A 195 -15.30 -2.88 1.82
CA ALA A 195 -15.70 -2.17 3.03
C ALA A 195 -14.93 -2.64 4.26
N ASP A 196 -14.54 -1.67 5.09
CA ASP A 196 -14.07 -1.92 6.46
C ASP A 196 -15.19 -2.59 7.28
N ILE A 197 -14.89 -3.74 7.87
CA ILE A 197 -15.81 -4.51 8.73
C ILE A 197 -15.37 -4.51 10.21
N GLY A 198 -14.40 -3.67 10.54
CA GLY A 198 -13.88 -3.45 11.88
C GLY A 198 -12.92 -4.54 12.34
N THR A 199 -12.81 -4.68 13.66
CA THR A 199 -11.91 -5.65 14.30
C THR A 199 -12.56 -7.01 14.53
N THR A 200 -13.85 -7.12 14.22
CA THR A 200 -14.67 -8.31 14.43
C THR A 200 -14.87 -9.03 13.11
N GLY A 201 -14.05 -10.02 12.85
CA GLY A 201 -14.12 -10.87 11.66
C GLY A 201 -13.10 -11.99 11.79
N PRO A 202 -13.28 -13.12 11.09
CA PRO A 202 -12.24 -14.14 11.01
C PRO A 202 -11.09 -13.61 10.13
N GLY A 203 -9.85 -13.92 10.50
CA GLY A 203 -8.69 -13.39 9.81
C GLY A 203 -7.39 -13.56 10.57
N GLU A 204 -6.32 -13.06 9.96
CA GLU A 204 -5.00 -12.96 10.57
C GLU A 204 -4.46 -11.54 10.51
N TRP A 205 -3.42 -11.29 11.31
CA TRP A 205 -2.70 -10.03 11.32
C TRP A 205 -1.21 -10.27 11.50
N GLY A 206 -0.44 -9.28 11.09
CA GLY A 206 0.99 -9.35 11.19
C GLY A 206 1.68 -8.06 10.76
N ASP A 207 3.00 -8.11 10.75
CA ASP A 207 3.84 -6.96 10.46
C ASP A 207 4.27 -7.01 8.98
N VAL A 208 4.48 -5.84 8.39
CA VAL A 208 4.98 -5.66 7.02
C VAL A 208 6.39 -5.11 7.12
N ASP A 209 7.35 -6.02 7.02
CA ASP A 209 8.77 -5.75 7.09
C ASP A 209 9.36 -5.59 5.68
N SER A 210 10.36 -4.72 5.55
CA SER A 210 11.19 -4.63 4.35
C SER A 210 10.41 -4.35 3.05
N ILE A 211 9.47 -3.41 3.10
CA ILE A 211 8.72 -2.92 1.95
C ILE A 211 9.54 -1.94 1.09
N THR A 212 9.48 -2.09 -0.23
CA THR A 212 10.08 -1.21 -1.23
C THR A 212 9.05 -0.81 -2.29
N PHE A 213 8.90 0.49 -2.53
CA PHE A 213 8.14 1.05 -3.65
C PHE A 213 9.08 1.54 -4.74
N THR A 214 8.70 1.33 -5.99
CA THR A 214 9.33 2.02 -7.12
C THR A 214 8.28 2.76 -7.91
N ILE A 215 8.39 4.09 -7.94
CA ILE A 215 7.57 5.00 -8.73
C ILE A 215 8.38 5.39 -9.95
N GLN A 216 7.83 5.20 -11.14
CA GLN A 216 8.47 5.56 -12.40
C GLN A 216 7.45 6.06 -13.39
N GLY A 217 7.89 6.92 -14.33
CA GLY A 217 7.08 7.30 -15.48
C GLY A 217 6.01 8.34 -15.15
N CYS A 218 6.12 9.01 -14.02
CA CYS A 218 5.13 10.00 -13.57
C CYS A 218 5.36 11.40 -14.16
N THR A 219 6.10 11.49 -15.27
CA THR A 219 6.33 12.76 -15.97
C THR A 219 5.04 13.33 -16.54
N ILE A 220 4.47 14.33 -15.86
CA ILE A 220 3.42 15.17 -16.45
C ILE A 220 4.10 16.14 -17.41
N ALA A 221 3.60 16.27 -18.64
CA ALA A 221 4.05 17.34 -19.51
C ALA A 221 3.83 18.68 -18.79
N THR A 222 4.90 19.41 -18.48
CA THR A 222 4.80 20.78 -17.98
C THR A 222 3.87 21.55 -18.93
N GLU A 223 2.73 22.05 -18.43
CA GLU A 223 1.85 22.88 -19.23
C GLU A 223 2.66 24.05 -19.81
N GLN A 224 2.80 24.12 -21.14
CA GLN A 224 3.47 25.23 -21.83
C GLN A 224 2.76 26.58 -21.62
N LYS A 225 1.60 26.62 -20.94
CA LYS A 225 0.74 27.79 -20.83
C LYS A 225 1.24 28.87 -19.85
N SER A 226 2.17 28.57 -18.94
CA SER A 226 2.63 29.60 -17.98
C SER A 226 3.66 30.56 -18.59
N TRP A 227 4.52 30.15 -19.52
CA TRP A 227 5.53 31.06 -20.07
C TRP A 227 4.96 32.16 -20.96
N GLY A 228 3.87 31.89 -21.69
CA GLY A 228 3.19 32.90 -22.49
C GLY A 228 2.51 33.97 -21.63
N ALA A 229 1.81 33.53 -20.57
CA ALA A 229 1.17 34.42 -19.60
C ALA A 229 2.20 35.22 -18.77
N VAL A 230 3.28 34.58 -18.35
CA VAL A 230 4.41 35.23 -17.66
C VAL A 230 5.06 36.26 -18.59
N LYS A 231 5.33 35.93 -19.86
CA LYS A 231 5.90 36.90 -20.82
C LYS A 231 4.96 38.06 -21.13
N SER A 232 3.64 37.87 -21.11
CA SER A 232 2.69 38.98 -21.27
C SER A 232 2.66 39.95 -20.09
N LEU A 233 3.07 39.51 -18.88
CA LEU A 233 3.26 40.41 -17.73
C LEU A 233 4.52 41.29 -17.86
N TYR A 234 5.50 40.88 -18.67
CA TYR A 234 6.77 41.61 -18.87
C TYR A 234 6.85 42.37 -20.21
N LYS A 235 5.86 42.24 -21.09
CA LYS A 235 5.74 43.11 -22.28
C LYS A 235 5.15 44.46 -21.86
N LYS A 236 6.03 45.41 -21.55
CA LYS A 236 5.72 46.84 -21.59
C LYS A 236 5.74 47.35 -23.03
#